data_AF-A0A256XTW0-F1
#
_entry.id   AF-A0A256XTW0-F1
#
_cell.length_a   1.000
_cell.length_b   1.000
_cell.length_c   1.000
_cell.angle_alpha   90.00
_cell.angle_beta   90.00
_cell.angle_gamma   90.00
#
_symmetry.space_group_name_H-M   'P 1'
#
loop_
_entity.id
_entity.type
_entity.pdbx_description
1 polymer ?
#
loop_
_entity_poly.entity_id
_entity_poly.type
_entity_poly.pdbx_seq_one_letter_code
_entity_poly.pdbx_strand_id
1 'polypeptide(L)'
;MTQELYEQVETILKKLEQLYKFASKYDEYPVKKVIEIKTELQELQQQIPTITEPQNIEETMQAELQRNIEKRIFTINDWLSGGKTDFETIKKIYGIQEEDLQNLRPWLKEHKEKVLQAIENLSEQIEINNFELELPIDIPQVKRQAEEYAAVHIQKYHKNLGKMLQELTKAGEFLRDIEAVPTKQNRSYFFTLTKTLAIEIPGICKMKEDGTIQINERELIRIYGHEGMGHALNEVITNASNLPYFLKTSLFATQTTMESIAQFYERRIFEDIKERPEVQKALGIDHKFNEIYEEMQARDLLTEYKRRLDQYAITVLADKELGKHDDLKVIQKRIELISEVALNPIYAKLIVFGNSRNYDPEGNFEVGTAKELVYSSQAVKRALKEFEKQGIKYEGKNRSVIDMALLEGFWTPEGLVERAKVTAKKYKNQII
;
A
#
# COMPACT_ATOMS: atom_id res chain seq x y z
N MET A 1 27.29 -14.52 -4.96
CA MET A 1 27.20 -14.47 -3.49
C MET A 1 27.16 -15.88 -2.93
N THR A 2 27.81 -16.18 -1.81
CA THR A 2 27.74 -17.54 -1.23
C THR A 2 26.35 -17.77 -0.64
N GLN A 3 25.74 -18.92 -0.92
CA GLN A 3 24.48 -19.36 -0.31
C GLN A 3 24.50 -19.25 1.23
N GLU A 4 25.69 -19.44 1.80
CA GLU A 4 26.01 -19.22 3.21
C GLU A 4 25.59 -17.84 3.75
N LEU A 5 25.78 -16.75 2.98
CA LEU A 5 25.39 -15.42 3.43
C LEU A 5 23.87 -15.28 3.56
N TYR A 6 23.10 -15.86 2.63
CA TYR A 6 21.64 -15.85 2.71
C TYR A 6 21.13 -16.69 3.88
N GLU A 7 21.78 -17.82 4.18
CA GLU A 7 21.45 -18.68 5.33
C GLU A 7 21.74 -17.98 6.68
N GLN A 8 22.85 -17.25 6.76
CA GLN A 8 23.18 -16.42 7.92
C GLN A 8 22.13 -15.32 8.14
N VAL A 9 21.78 -14.58 7.08
CA VAL A 9 20.73 -13.55 7.13
C VAL A 9 19.42 -14.17 7.59
N GLU A 10 18.98 -15.27 6.96
CA GLU A 10 17.74 -15.95 7.31
C GLU A 10 17.68 -16.33 8.80
N THR A 11 18.79 -16.81 9.36
CA THR A 11 18.88 -17.14 10.78
C THR A 11 18.61 -15.92 11.66
N ILE A 12 19.22 -14.78 11.33
CA ILE A 12 19.02 -13.53 12.08
C ILE A 12 17.60 -13.01 11.92
N LEU A 13 17.03 -13.08 10.71
CA LEU A 13 15.66 -12.63 10.45
C LEU A 13 14.63 -13.45 11.24
N LYS A 14 14.82 -14.76 11.34
CA LYS A 14 13.97 -15.62 12.18
C LYS A 14 14.08 -15.26 13.66
N LYS A 15 15.27 -14.91 14.17
CA LYS A 15 15.43 -14.39 15.54
C LYS A 15 14.63 -13.09 15.72
N LEU A 16 14.72 -12.17 14.75
CA LEU A 16 14.02 -10.89 14.81
C LEU A 16 12.49 -11.08 14.79
N GLU A 17 11.96 -11.97 13.95
CA GLU A 17 10.54 -12.35 13.95
C GLU A 17 10.05 -12.92 15.28
N GLN A 18 10.87 -13.72 15.95
CA GLN A 18 10.56 -14.22 17.29
C GLN A 18 10.49 -13.08 18.30
N LEU A 19 11.35 -12.07 18.20
CA LEU A 19 11.29 -10.88 19.05
C LEU A 19 10.02 -10.07 18.79
N TYR A 20 9.62 -9.89 17.53
CA TYR A 20 8.36 -9.24 17.18
C TYR A 20 7.15 -9.97 17.78
N LYS A 21 7.10 -11.30 17.64
CA LYS A 21 6.02 -12.13 18.22
C LYS A 21 6.00 -12.04 19.75
N PHE A 22 7.17 -11.96 20.38
CA PHE A 22 7.27 -11.74 21.82
C PHE A 22 6.73 -10.36 22.21
N ALA A 23 7.22 -9.29 21.56
CA ALA A 23 6.80 -7.92 21.85
C ALA A 23 5.30 -7.73 21.64
N SER A 24 4.74 -8.25 20.55
CA SER A 24 3.29 -8.20 20.30
C SER A 24 2.46 -8.94 21.35
N LYS A 25 3.02 -9.96 22.01
CA LYS A 25 2.30 -10.76 23.03
C LYS A 25 2.40 -10.15 24.43
N TYR A 26 3.54 -9.59 24.78
CA TYR A 26 3.84 -9.13 26.13
C TYR A 26 3.93 -7.61 26.27
N ASP A 27 3.77 -6.87 25.17
CA ASP A 27 3.92 -5.41 25.08
C ASP A 27 5.30 -4.92 25.59
N GLU A 28 6.32 -5.75 25.44
CA GLU A 28 7.67 -5.53 25.99
C GLU A 28 8.75 -5.99 25.03
N TYR A 29 9.82 -5.19 24.89
CA TYR A 29 10.97 -5.53 24.06
C TYR A 29 12.11 -6.11 24.91
N PRO A 30 12.63 -7.29 24.60
CA PRO A 30 13.80 -7.83 25.29
C PRO A 30 15.07 -7.09 24.82
N VAL A 31 15.31 -5.90 25.37
CA VAL A 31 16.34 -4.92 24.95
C VAL A 31 17.71 -5.55 24.69
N LYS A 32 18.17 -6.44 25.59
CA LYS A 32 19.47 -7.13 25.42
C LYS A 32 19.54 -7.94 24.11
N LYS A 33 18.50 -8.73 23.82
CA LYS A 33 18.41 -9.53 22.59
C LYS A 33 18.27 -8.65 21.36
N VAL A 34 17.55 -7.54 21.46
CA VAL A 34 17.40 -6.57 20.38
C VAL A 34 18.76 -5.95 20.01
N ILE A 35 19.57 -5.59 21.01
CA ILE A 35 20.92 -5.07 20.80
C ILE A 35 21.84 -6.13 20.17
N GLU A 36 21.79 -7.37 20.66
CA GLU A 36 22.57 -8.48 20.09
C GLU A 36 22.26 -8.67 18.59
N ILE A 37 20.97 -8.75 18.22
CA ILE A 37 20.56 -8.88 16.81
C ILE A 37 21.02 -7.68 15.97
N LYS A 38 20.94 -6.46 16.51
CA LYS A 38 21.43 -5.26 15.81
C LYS A 38 22.93 -5.37 15.51
N THR A 39 23.74 -5.83 16.47
CA THR A 39 25.17 -6.03 16.26
C THR A 39 25.44 -7.09 15.21
N GLU A 40 24.74 -8.23 15.26
CA GLU A 40 24.86 -9.29 14.23
C GLU A 40 24.50 -8.74 12.82
N LEU A 41 23.45 -7.92 12.71
CA LEU A 41 23.07 -7.26 11.45
C LEU A 41 24.13 -6.28 10.95
N GLN A 42 24.75 -5.51 11.84
CA GLN A 42 25.81 -4.56 11.48
C GLN A 42 27.08 -5.27 10.98
N GLU A 43 27.44 -6.39 11.59
CA GLU A 43 28.56 -7.23 11.16
C GLU A 43 28.29 -7.85 9.78
N LEU A 44 27.07 -8.35 9.54
CA LEU A 44 26.68 -8.85 8.22
C LEU A 44 26.67 -7.74 7.16
N GLN A 45 26.19 -6.55 7.51
CA GLN A 45 26.15 -5.41 6.59
C GLN A 45 27.53 -5.07 6.02
N GLN A 46 28.59 -5.22 6.82
CA GLN A 46 29.98 -4.96 6.39
C GLN A 46 30.51 -6.01 5.40
N GLN A 47 29.91 -7.20 5.36
CA GLN A 47 30.32 -8.30 4.49
C GLN A 47 29.64 -8.24 3.11
N ILE A 48 28.57 -7.47 2.97
CA ILE A 48 27.79 -7.37 1.74
C ILE A 48 28.36 -6.25 0.86
N PRO A 49 28.67 -6.55 -0.42
CA PRO A 49 29.17 -5.52 -1.34
C PRO A 49 28.10 -4.46 -1.59
N THR A 50 28.51 -3.19 -1.58
CA THR A 50 27.65 -2.08 -1.98
C THR A 50 27.59 -2.02 -3.50
N ILE A 51 26.43 -2.34 -4.07
CA ILE A 51 26.15 -2.26 -5.51
C ILE A 51 25.18 -1.11 -5.73
N THR A 52 25.62 -0.10 -6.48
CA THR A 52 24.81 1.10 -6.79
C THR A 52 24.00 0.95 -8.07
N GLU A 53 24.48 0.14 -9.03
CA GLU A 53 23.83 -0.05 -10.33
C GLU A 53 23.81 -1.53 -10.74
N PRO A 54 22.84 -2.32 -10.24
CA PRO A 54 22.77 -3.73 -10.58
C PRO A 54 22.42 -3.95 -12.06
N GLN A 55 23.10 -4.89 -12.70
CA GLN A 55 22.96 -5.23 -14.12
C GLN A 55 22.17 -6.53 -14.35
N ASN A 56 22.07 -7.37 -13.33
CA ASN A 56 21.38 -8.66 -13.38
C ASN A 56 20.62 -8.93 -12.08
N ILE A 57 19.80 -9.99 -12.07
CA ILE A 57 18.93 -10.32 -10.93
C ILE A 57 19.73 -10.67 -9.67
N GLU A 58 20.89 -11.30 -9.81
CA GLU A 58 21.74 -11.59 -8.66
C GLU A 58 22.19 -10.29 -8.01
N GLU A 59 22.80 -9.38 -8.77
CA GLU A 59 23.22 -8.07 -8.28
C GLU A 59 22.06 -7.26 -7.68
N THR A 60 20.86 -7.31 -8.27
CA THR A 60 19.66 -6.69 -7.69
C THR A 60 19.33 -7.27 -6.32
N MET A 61 19.41 -8.60 -6.14
CA MET A 61 19.19 -9.23 -4.83
C MET A 61 20.27 -8.83 -3.81
N GLN A 62 21.53 -8.67 -4.23
CA GLN A 62 22.61 -8.25 -3.34
C GLN A 62 22.42 -6.80 -2.86
N ALA A 63 22.13 -5.88 -3.78
CA ALA A 63 21.81 -4.49 -3.45
C ALA A 63 20.57 -4.41 -2.53
N GLU A 64 19.58 -5.25 -2.79
CA GLU A 64 18.36 -5.30 -2.00
C GLU A 64 18.56 -5.85 -0.59
N LEU A 65 19.45 -6.84 -0.43
CA LEU A 65 19.84 -7.35 0.87
C LEU A 65 20.48 -6.25 1.73
N GLN A 66 21.38 -5.45 1.13
CA GLN A 66 22.01 -4.32 1.81
C GLN A 66 20.99 -3.30 2.31
N ARG A 67 20.05 -2.89 1.43
CA ARG A 67 18.96 -1.98 1.77
C ARG A 67 18.08 -2.54 2.89
N ASN A 68 17.75 -3.83 2.82
CA ASN A 68 16.94 -4.49 3.83
C ASN A 68 17.62 -4.53 5.21
N ILE A 69 18.92 -4.80 5.27
CA ILE A 69 19.67 -4.79 6.54
C ILE A 69 19.75 -3.38 7.11
N GLU A 70 20.07 -2.37 6.29
CA GLU A 70 20.12 -0.97 6.72
C GLU A 70 18.79 -0.53 7.35
N LYS A 71 17.67 -0.84 6.69
CA LYS A 71 16.33 -0.51 7.20
C LYS A 71 15.99 -1.26 8.48
N ARG A 72 16.40 -2.52 8.63
CA ARG A 72 16.18 -3.28 9.89
C ARG A 72 16.99 -2.71 11.06
N ILE A 73 18.24 -2.32 10.82
CA ILE A 73 19.06 -1.64 11.82
C ILE A 73 18.40 -0.31 12.23
N PHE A 74 17.88 0.45 11.26
CA PHE A 74 17.13 1.68 11.53
C PHE A 74 15.87 1.41 12.37
N THR A 75 15.05 0.43 12.02
CA THR A 75 13.85 0.08 12.80
C THR A 75 14.19 -0.37 14.22
N ILE A 76 15.27 -1.13 14.40
CA ILE A 76 15.72 -1.50 15.75
C ILE A 76 16.18 -0.27 16.54
N ASN A 77 16.89 0.67 15.91
CA ASN A 77 17.27 1.92 16.56
C ASN A 77 16.04 2.70 17.01
N ASP A 78 15.03 2.80 16.16
CA ASP A 78 13.77 3.48 16.43
C ASP A 78 13.09 2.95 17.69
N TRP A 79 13.03 1.62 17.87
CA TRP A 79 12.48 1.00 19.08
C TRP A 79 13.31 1.27 20.33
N LEU A 80 14.64 1.35 20.18
CA LEU A 80 15.54 1.56 21.31
C LEU A 80 15.59 3.03 21.75
N SER A 81 15.41 3.99 20.82
CA SER A 81 15.53 5.43 21.09
C SER A 81 14.19 6.16 21.25
N GLY A 82 13.07 5.52 20.91
CA GLY A 82 11.73 6.08 21.13
C GLY A 82 11.23 7.02 20.03
N GLY A 83 11.50 6.73 18.75
CA GLY A 83 10.56 7.16 17.70
C GLY A 83 10.81 8.48 16.97
N LYS A 84 11.95 9.16 17.14
CA LYS A 84 12.17 10.50 16.52
C LYS A 84 13.47 10.55 15.73
N THR A 85 13.37 11.01 14.48
CA THR A 85 14.51 11.09 13.55
C THR A 85 14.34 12.29 12.63
N ASP A 86 15.42 12.74 12.00
CA ASP A 86 15.36 13.80 11.01
C ASP A 86 14.63 13.35 9.72
N PHE A 87 14.04 14.32 9.03
CA PHE A 87 13.22 14.07 7.85
C PHE A 87 13.99 13.46 6.66
N GLU A 88 15.27 13.81 6.50
CA GLU A 88 16.12 13.26 5.42
C GLU A 88 16.36 11.76 5.61
N THR A 89 16.58 11.34 6.86
CA THR A 89 16.69 9.92 7.19
C THR A 89 15.41 9.16 6.85
N ILE A 90 14.22 9.70 7.14
CA ILE A 90 12.94 9.09 6.73
C ILE A 90 12.88 8.93 5.22
N LYS A 91 13.15 9.99 4.46
CA LYS A 91 13.10 9.93 2.99
C LYS A 91 14.02 8.85 2.45
N LYS A 92 15.26 8.80 2.95
CA LYS A 92 16.24 7.79 2.57
C LYS A 92 15.78 6.36 2.91
N ILE A 93 15.33 6.14 4.15
CA ILE A 93 14.92 4.82 4.63
C ILE A 93 13.68 4.31 3.91
N TYR A 94 12.75 5.17 3.54
CA TYR A 94 11.52 4.75 2.84
C TYR A 94 11.60 4.86 1.32
N GLY A 95 12.75 5.26 0.76
CA GLY A 95 12.94 5.39 -0.68
C GLY A 95 12.00 6.43 -1.31
N ILE A 96 11.77 7.52 -0.58
CA ILE A 96 10.95 8.65 -1.02
C ILE A 96 11.86 9.63 -1.75
N GLN A 97 11.61 9.82 -3.03
CA GLN A 97 12.38 10.73 -3.86
C GLN A 97 11.94 12.17 -3.61
N GLU A 98 12.87 13.12 -3.66
CA GLU A 98 12.57 14.53 -3.44
C GLU A 98 11.51 15.06 -4.43
N GLU A 99 11.57 14.59 -5.68
CA GLU A 99 10.58 14.88 -6.72
C GLU A 99 9.17 14.43 -6.33
N ASP A 100 9.01 13.33 -5.59
CA ASP A 100 7.69 12.84 -5.15
C ASP A 100 7.04 13.85 -4.17
N LEU A 101 7.86 14.52 -3.34
CA LEU A 101 7.42 15.51 -2.35
C LEU A 101 7.20 16.90 -2.97
N GLN A 102 8.12 17.36 -3.82
CA GLN A 102 8.02 18.65 -4.49
C GLN A 102 6.77 18.77 -5.38
N ASN A 103 6.31 17.64 -5.93
CA ASN A 103 5.11 17.59 -6.76
C ASN A 103 3.79 17.63 -5.96
N LEU A 104 3.81 17.50 -4.62
CA LEU A 104 2.58 17.48 -3.81
C LEU A 104 1.82 18.80 -3.91
N ARG A 105 2.46 19.93 -3.62
CA ARG A 105 1.79 21.25 -3.63
C ARG A 105 1.31 21.66 -5.03
N PRO A 106 2.11 21.56 -6.12
CA PRO A 106 1.62 21.87 -7.47
C PRO A 106 0.43 21.00 -7.86
N TRP A 107 0.49 19.70 -7.59
CA TRP A 107 -0.60 18.78 -7.90
C TRP A 107 -1.88 19.14 -7.13
N LEU A 108 -1.78 19.43 -5.84
CA LEU A 108 -2.92 19.83 -5.01
C LEU A 108 -3.57 21.14 -5.49
N LYS A 109 -2.77 22.11 -5.94
CA LYS A 109 -3.30 23.35 -6.53
C LYS A 109 -4.03 23.10 -7.85
N GLU A 110 -3.43 22.30 -8.73
CA GLU A 110 -4.01 21.98 -10.04
C GLU A 110 -5.33 21.20 -9.93
N HIS A 111 -5.45 20.32 -8.94
CA HIS A 111 -6.59 19.40 -8.81
C HIS A 111 -7.69 19.91 -7.87
N LYS A 112 -7.47 21.02 -7.14
CA LYS A 112 -8.39 21.52 -6.11
C LYS A 112 -9.82 21.70 -6.63
N GLU A 113 -9.99 22.45 -7.70
CA GLU A 113 -11.30 22.74 -8.29
C GLU A 113 -11.99 21.47 -8.82
N LYS A 114 -11.22 20.56 -9.45
CA LYS A 114 -11.77 19.27 -9.92
C LYS A 114 -12.30 18.42 -8.77
N VAL A 115 -11.62 18.45 -7.62
CA VAL A 115 -12.04 17.68 -6.44
C VAL A 115 -13.25 18.33 -5.77
N LEU A 116 -13.31 19.66 -5.71
CA LEU A 116 -14.51 20.36 -5.23
C LEU A 116 -15.73 20.03 -6.10
N GLN A 117 -15.57 20.04 -7.44
CA GLN A 117 -16.64 19.61 -8.35
C GLN A 117 -17.01 18.13 -8.14
N ALA A 118 -16.04 17.25 -7.93
CA ALA A 118 -16.32 15.84 -7.64
C ALA A 118 -17.11 15.67 -6.32
N ILE A 119 -16.81 16.48 -5.29
CA ILE A 119 -17.58 16.50 -4.04
C ILE A 119 -19.00 16.99 -4.28
N GLU A 120 -19.19 18.06 -5.05
CA GLU A 120 -20.51 18.58 -5.41
C GLU A 120 -21.33 17.52 -6.15
N ASN A 121 -20.77 16.91 -7.19
CA ASN A 121 -21.43 15.85 -7.95
C ASN A 121 -21.80 14.65 -7.07
N LEU A 122 -20.89 14.21 -6.19
CA LEU A 122 -21.16 13.13 -5.23
C LEU A 122 -22.26 13.54 -4.25
N SER A 123 -22.33 14.81 -3.84
CA SER A 123 -23.37 15.30 -2.94
C SER A 123 -24.75 15.37 -3.59
N GLU A 124 -24.82 15.67 -4.89
CA GLU A 124 -26.05 15.68 -5.68
C GLU A 124 -26.57 14.25 -5.95
N GLN A 125 -25.66 13.27 -6.05
CA GLN A 125 -26.00 11.85 -6.18
C GLN A 125 -26.55 11.21 -4.90
N ILE A 126 -26.38 11.86 -3.73
CA ILE A 126 -27.05 11.47 -2.49
C ILE A 126 -28.51 11.92 -2.61
N GLU A 127 -29.29 11.25 -3.46
CA GLU A 127 -30.73 11.33 -3.35
C GLU A 127 -31.15 10.79 -1.97
N ILE A 128 -31.94 11.58 -1.24
CA ILE A 128 -32.52 11.24 0.07
C ILE A 128 -33.26 9.88 0.04
N ASN A 129 -33.66 9.38 -1.13
CA ASN A 129 -34.40 8.13 -1.32
C ASN A 129 -33.51 6.85 -1.37
N ASN A 130 -32.19 6.97 -1.41
CA ASN A 130 -31.24 5.84 -1.35
C ASN A 130 -30.32 5.95 -0.12
N PHE A 131 -30.90 6.34 1.03
CA PHE A 131 -30.15 6.43 2.29
C PHE A 131 -29.66 5.04 2.72
N GLU A 132 -28.38 4.76 2.47
CA GLU A 132 -27.71 3.54 2.93
C GLU A 132 -27.38 3.66 4.41
N LEU A 133 -28.08 2.90 5.25
CA LEU A 133 -27.82 2.81 6.68
C LEU A 133 -26.64 1.86 6.94
N GLU A 134 -25.83 2.20 7.94
CA GLU A 134 -24.87 1.26 8.51
C GLU A 134 -25.61 0.01 9.00
N LEU A 135 -25.00 -1.17 8.81
CA LEU A 135 -25.59 -2.39 9.36
C LEU A 135 -25.51 -2.37 10.89
N PRO A 136 -26.63 -2.62 11.59
CA PRO A 136 -26.61 -2.87 13.03
C PRO A 136 -26.05 -4.28 13.30
N ILE A 137 -24.73 -4.43 13.15
CA ILE A 137 -23.99 -5.69 13.33
C ILE A 137 -23.99 -6.20 14.78
N ASP A 138 -24.45 -5.36 15.71
CA ASP A 138 -24.72 -5.68 17.10
C ASP A 138 -25.97 -6.56 17.27
N ILE A 139 -26.90 -6.54 16.30
CA ILE A 139 -28.07 -7.41 16.28
C ILE A 139 -27.69 -8.78 15.69
N PRO A 140 -27.74 -9.90 16.46
CA PRO A 140 -27.24 -11.20 16.03
C PRO A 140 -27.89 -11.76 14.76
N GLN A 141 -29.19 -11.50 14.56
CA GLN A 141 -29.91 -11.96 13.37
C GLN A 141 -29.48 -11.23 12.11
N VAL A 142 -29.39 -9.88 12.16
CA VAL A 142 -28.91 -9.05 11.06
C VAL A 142 -27.48 -9.44 10.71
N LYS A 143 -26.64 -9.62 11.74
CA LYS A 143 -25.26 -10.07 11.59
C LYS A 143 -25.14 -11.38 10.83
N ARG A 144 -25.92 -12.40 11.20
CA ARG A 144 -25.91 -13.70 10.52
C ARG A 144 -26.41 -13.61 9.08
N GLN A 145 -27.47 -12.84 8.84
CA GLN A 145 -27.99 -12.60 7.49
C GLN A 145 -26.95 -11.91 6.61
N ALA A 146 -26.24 -10.91 7.15
CA ALA A 146 -25.16 -10.21 6.46
C ALA A 146 -23.99 -11.14 6.15
N GLU A 147 -23.59 -12.01 7.07
CA GLU A 147 -22.53 -13.01 6.85
C GLU A 147 -22.90 -13.97 5.71
N GLU A 148 -24.09 -14.55 5.75
CA GLU A 148 -24.56 -15.50 4.73
C GLU A 148 -24.70 -14.81 3.35
N TYR A 149 -25.25 -13.60 3.33
CA TYR A 149 -25.41 -12.82 2.11
C TYR A 149 -24.07 -12.36 1.51
N ALA A 150 -23.17 -11.81 2.35
CA ALA A 150 -21.83 -11.42 1.94
C ALA A 150 -21.04 -12.62 1.40
N ALA A 151 -21.10 -13.78 2.06
CA ALA A 151 -20.39 -14.99 1.62
C ALA A 151 -20.75 -15.38 0.18
N VAL A 152 -22.04 -15.36 -0.18
CA VAL A 152 -22.49 -15.68 -1.54
C VAL A 152 -21.93 -14.70 -2.57
N HIS A 153 -21.96 -13.40 -2.28
CA HIS A 153 -21.44 -12.37 -3.18
C HIS A 153 -19.92 -12.43 -3.28
N ILE A 154 -19.21 -12.56 -2.17
CA ILE A 154 -17.76 -12.72 -2.13
C ILE A 154 -17.33 -13.90 -3.00
N GLN A 155 -17.97 -15.06 -2.86
CA GLN A 155 -17.64 -16.26 -3.65
C GLN A 155 -17.95 -16.07 -5.15
N LYS A 156 -19.06 -15.41 -5.48
CA LYS A 156 -19.39 -15.04 -6.87
C LYS A 156 -18.30 -14.15 -7.48
N TYR A 157 -17.86 -13.14 -6.74
CA TYR A 157 -16.81 -12.23 -7.16
C TYR A 157 -15.46 -12.94 -7.29
N HIS A 158 -15.06 -13.70 -6.27
CA HIS A 158 -13.82 -14.46 -6.25
C HIS A 158 -13.67 -15.34 -7.49
N LYS A 159 -14.73 -16.09 -7.83
CA LYS A 159 -14.76 -16.99 -8.98
C LYS A 159 -14.65 -16.24 -10.32
N ASN A 160 -15.46 -15.21 -10.51
CA ASN A 160 -15.54 -14.52 -11.80
C ASN A 160 -14.34 -13.62 -12.06
N LEU A 161 -13.87 -12.90 -11.04
CA LEU A 161 -12.64 -12.11 -11.12
C LEU A 161 -11.41 -13.03 -11.26
N GLY A 162 -11.40 -14.17 -10.57
CA GLY A 162 -10.37 -15.20 -10.72
C GLY A 162 -10.24 -15.69 -12.16
N LYS A 163 -11.37 -16.04 -12.79
CA LYS A 163 -11.40 -16.45 -14.20
C LYS A 163 -10.90 -15.33 -15.12
N MET A 164 -11.40 -14.11 -14.93
CA MET A 164 -10.98 -12.94 -15.71
C MET A 164 -9.46 -12.75 -15.64
N LEU A 165 -8.88 -12.82 -14.44
CA LEU A 165 -7.46 -12.58 -14.24
C LEU A 165 -6.59 -13.70 -14.81
N GLN A 166 -7.04 -14.97 -14.76
CA GLN A 166 -6.36 -16.08 -15.42
C GLN A 166 -6.24 -15.88 -16.93
N GLU A 167 -7.25 -15.27 -17.56
CA GLU A 167 -7.21 -14.95 -18.99
C GLU A 167 -6.27 -13.77 -19.30
N LEU A 168 -6.08 -12.85 -18.35
CA LEU A 168 -5.28 -11.63 -18.53
C LEU A 168 -3.80 -11.82 -18.19
N THR A 169 -3.49 -12.67 -17.22
CA THR A 169 -2.15 -12.75 -16.62
C THR A 169 -1.91 -14.08 -15.91
N LYS A 170 -0.68 -14.58 -15.95
CA LYS A 170 -0.29 -15.79 -15.19
C LYS A 170 -0.47 -15.60 -13.68
N ALA A 171 -0.41 -14.37 -13.18
CA ALA A 171 -0.66 -14.09 -11.77
C ALA A 171 -2.07 -14.52 -11.33
N GLY A 172 -3.06 -14.50 -12.25
CA GLY A 172 -4.42 -14.94 -11.97
C GLY A 172 -4.55 -16.42 -11.62
N GLU A 173 -3.58 -17.26 -12.03
CA GLU A 173 -3.57 -18.69 -11.69
C GLU A 173 -3.47 -18.93 -10.17
N PHE A 174 -2.86 -18.00 -9.44
CA PHE A 174 -2.66 -18.08 -8.00
C PHE A 174 -3.90 -17.68 -7.18
N LEU A 175 -4.93 -17.08 -7.80
CA LEU A 175 -6.16 -16.74 -7.07
C LEU A 175 -6.88 -17.95 -6.51
N ARG A 176 -6.74 -19.12 -7.15
CA ARG A 176 -7.31 -20.38 -6.65
C ARG A 176 -6.71 -20.85 -5.32
N ASP A 177 -5.52 -20.33 -4.97
CA ASP A 177 -4.83 -20.65 -3.72
C ASP A 177 -5.29 -19.73 -2.58
N ILE A 178 -6.18 -18.77 -2.85
CA ILE A 178 -6.71 -17.80 -1.90
C ILE A 178 -8.16 -18.15 -1.60
N GLU A 179 -8.51 -18.23 -0.32
CA GLU A 179 -9.89 -18.41 0.11
C GLU A 179 -10.49 -17.05 0.51
N ALA A 180 -11.50 -16.56 -0.22
CA ALA A 180 -12.17 -15.30 0.11
C ALA A 180 -13.39 -15.55 1.02
N VAL A 181 -13.40 -14.93 2.21
CA VAL A 181 -14.45 -15.14 3.23
C VAL A 181 -14.88 -13.80 3.82
N PRO A 182 -16.12 -13.67 4.32
CA PRO A 182 -16.53 -12.48 5.05
C PRO A 182 -15.86 -12.42 6.44
N THR A 183 -15.57 -11.22 6.92
CA THR A 183 -15.11 -10.95 8.29
C THR A 183 -15.93 -9.87 8.98
N LYS A 184 -15.99 -9.98 10.30
CA LYS A 184 -16.67 -9.03 11.19
C LYS A 184 -15.79 -7.87 11.62
N GLN A 185 -14.50 -7.94 11.29
CA GLN A 185 -13.58 -6.86 11.59
C GLN A 185 -13.93 -5.63 10.74
N ASN A 186 -13.57 -4.45 11.24
CA ASN A 186 -13.81 -3.16 10.56
C ASN A 186 -12.77 -2.86 9.46
N ARG A 187 -12.04 -3.88 9.01
CA ARG A 187 -11.07 -3.76 7.92
C ARG A 187 -10.91 -5.12 7.24
N SER A 188 -10.84 -5.09 5.92
CA SER A 188 -10.44 -6.25 5.13
C SER A 188 -8.93 -6.52 5.27
N TYR A 189 -8.51 -7.77 5.19
CA TYR A 189 -7.10 -8.15 5.29
C TYR A 189 -6.82 -9.50 4.63
N PHE A 190 -5.56 -9.74 4.26
CA PHE A 190 -5.09 -11.07 3.90
C PHE A 190 -4.39 -11.76 5.08
N PHE A 191 -4.81 -12.98 5.40
CA PHE A 191 -4.17 -13.81 6.42
C PHE A 191 -3.24 -14.85 5.76
N THR A 192 -1.95 -14.58 5.79
CA THR A 192 -0.91 -15.37 5.10
C THR A 192 -0.94 -16.86 5.43
N LEU A 193 -1.11 -17.23 6.71
CA LEU A 193 -0.98 -18.63 7.14
C LEU A 193 -2.07 -19.54 6.58
N THR A 194 -3.30 -19.06 6.45
CA THR A 194 -4.42 -19.82 5.89
C THR A 194 -4.73 -19.42 4.45
N LYS A 195 -3.96 -18.49 3.87
CA LYS A 195 -4.22 -17.85 2.57
C LYS A 195 -5.66 -17.33 2.44
N THR A 196 -6.16 -16.72 3.51
CA THR A 196 -7.55 -16.26 3.57
C THR A 196 -7.63 -14.76 3.30
N LEU A 197 -8.37 -14.37 2.27
CA LEU A 197 -8.79 -12.99 2.03
C LEU A 197 -10.07 -12.73 2.84
N ALA A 198 -9.92 -12.07 3.98
CA ALA A 198 -11.03 -11.70 4.85
C ALA A 198 -11.60 -10.34 4.42
N ILE A 199 -12.83 -10.32 3.92
CA ILE A 199 -13.51 -9.12 3.40
C ILE A 199 -14.52 -8.61 4.42
N GLU A 200 -14.38 -7.35 4.81
CA GLU A 200 -15.16 -6.76 5.89
C GLU A 200 -16.65 -6.61 5.52
N ILE A 201 -17.51 -7.15 6.37
CA ILE A 201 -18.97 -6.99 6.22
C ILE A 201 -19.39 -5.52 6.38
N PRO A 202 -18.90 -4.74 7.37
CA PRO A 202 -19.36 -3.36 7.56
C PRO A 202 -19.06 -2.42 6.37
N GLY A 203 -18.00 -2.73 5.61
CA GLY A 203 -17.61 -1.98 4.42
C GLY A 203 -18.43 -2.35 3.18
N ILE A 204 -18.70 -3.65 2.97
CA ILE A 204 -19.38 -4.12 1.75
C ILE A 204 -20.88 -4.31 1.89
N CYS A 205 -21.43 -4.39 3.10
CA CYS A 205 -22.87 -4.50 3.30
C CYS A 205 -23.44 -3.15 3.75
N LYS A 206 -24.62 -2.81 3.23
CA LYS A 206 -25.43 -1.67 3.66
C LYS A 206 -26.88 -2.11 3.87
N MET A 207 -27.62 -1.39 4.71
CA MET A 207 -29.04 -1.64 4.93
C MET A 207 -29.88 -0.52 4.31
N LYS A 208 -30.92 -0.89 3.58
CA LYS A 208 -31.92 0.06 3.09
C LYS A 208 -32.92 0.42 4.18
N GLU A 209 -33.67 1.50 3.97
CA GLU A 209 -34.76 1.91 4.88
C GLU A 209 -35.82 0.83 5.10
N ASP A 210 -36.05 -0.02 4.10
CA ASP A 210 -36.98 -1.17 4.19
C ASP A 210 -36.40 -2.38 4.96
N GLY A 211 -35.19 -2.25 5.49
CA GLY A 211 -34.48 -3.30 6.24
C GLY A 211 -33.77 -4.34 5.36
N THR A 212 -33.78 -4.19 4.04
CA THR A 212 -33.06 -5.13 3.15
C THR A 212 -31.56 -4.86 3.13
N ILE A 213 -30.76 -5.94 3.14
CA ILE A 213 -29.31 -5.86 3.03
C ILE A 213 -28.91 -5.78 1.56
N GLN A 214 -28.02 -4.84 1.23
CA GLN A 214 -27.43 -4.67 -0.09
C GLN A 214 -25.92 -4.77 -0.04
N ILE A 215 -25.32 -5.18 -1.15
CA ILE A 215 -23.87 -5.16 -1.33
C ILE A 215 -23.46 -3.85 -2.00
N ASN A 216 -22.52 -3.16 -1.38
CA ASN A 216 -21.76 -2.10 -2.00
C ASN A 216 -20.74 -2.71 -2.98
N GLU A 217 -21.19 -2.93 -4.22
CA GLU A 217 -20.41 -3.62 -5.25
C GLU A 217 -19.12 -2.87 -5.59
N ARG A 218 -19.14 -1.53 -5.53
CA ARG A 218 -17.94 -0.69 -5.72
C ARG A 218 -16.89 -1.04 -4.67
N GLU A 219 -17.27 -1.08 -3.40
CA GLU A 219 -16.36 -1.39 -2.30
C GLU A 219 -15.84 -2.82 -2.39
N LEU A 220 -16.68 -3.78 -2.77
CA LEU A 220 -16.27 -5.16 -2.99
C LEU A 220 -15.21 -5.27 -4.11
N ILE A 221 -15.41 -4.61 -5.26
CA ILE A 221 -14.43 -4.57 -6.36
C ILE A 221 -13.12 -3.93 -5.88
N ARG A 222 -13.22 -2.80 -5.17
CA ARG A 222 -12.06 -2.07 -4.63
C ARG A 222 -11.22 -2.94 -3.69
N ILE A 223 -11.86 -3.63 -2.74
CA ILE A 223 -11.19 -4.55 -1.81
C ILE A 223 -10.55 -5.71 -2.57
N TYR A 224 -11.21 -6.26 -3.60
CA TYR A 224 -10.60 -7.29 -4.44
C TYR A 224 -9.34 -6.81 -5.16
N GLY A 225 -9.34 -5.58 -5.69
CA GLY A 225 -8.14 -4.98 -6.28
C GLY A 225 -7.04 -4.74 -5.25
N HIS A 226 -7.37 -4.15 -4.10
CA HIS A 226 -6.39 -3.77 -3.09
C HIS A 226 -5.86 -4.97 -2.29
N GLU A 227 -6.73 -5.68 -1.59
CA GLU A 227 -6.35 -6.79 -0.72
C GLU A 227 -6.15 -8.09 -1.50
N GLY A 228 -7.01 -8.36 -2.49
CA GLY A 228 -6.95 -9.60 -3.27
C GLY A 228 -5.81 -9.62 -4.28
N MET A 229 -5.74 -8.63 -5.17
CA MET A 229 -4.69 -8.57 -6.19
C MET A 229 -3.41 -7.91 -5.67
N GLY A 230 -3.53 -6.86 -4.86
CA GLY A 230 -2.37 -6.15 -4.32
C GLY A 230 -1.60 -6.96 -3.29
N HIS A 231 -2.25 -7.34 -2.19
CA HIS A 231 -1.58 -8.00 -1.07
C HIS A 231 -1.58 -9.52 -1.18
N ALA A 232 -2.74 -10.15 -1.38
CA ALA A 232 -2.86 -11.60 -1.34
C ALA A 232 -2.12 -12.28 -2.48
N LEU A 233 -2.29 -11.83 -3.73
CA LEU A 233 -1.51 -12.35 -4.86
C LEU A 233 -0.01 -12.08 -4.69
N ASN A 234 0.38 -10.90 -4.19
CA ASN A 234 1.80 -10.61 -3.96
C ASN A 234 2.39 -11.60 -2.95
N GLU A 235 1.71 -11.86 -1.84
CA GLU A 235 2.13 -12.82 -0.82
C GLU A 235 2.18 -14.26 -1.36
N VAL A 236 1.14 -14.72 -2.05
CA VAL A 236 1.06 -16.10 -2.57
C VAL A 236 2.13 -16.36 -3.64
N ILE A 237 2.28 -15.45 -4.60
CA ILE A 237 3.28 -15.57 -5.67
C ILE A 237 4.69 -15.51 -5.08
N THR A 238 4.94 -14.60 -4.15
CA THR A 238 6.22 -14.49 -3.45
C THR A 238 6.58 -15.79 -2.73
N ASN A 239 5.65 -16.37 -1.97
CA ASN A 239 5.87 -17.61 -1.24
C ASN A 239 6.10 -18.82 -2.17
N ALA A 240 5.47 -18.83 -3.36
CA ALA A 240 5.66 -19.87 -4.37
C ALA A 240 6.97 -19.72 -5.18
N SER A 241 7.62 -18.56 -5.14
CA SER A 241 8.84 -18.28 -5.91
C SER A 241 10.08 -18.99 -5.33
N ASN A 242 11.20 -18.96 -6.06
CA ASN A 242 12.51 -19.42 -5.58
C ASN A 242 13.33 -18.29 -4.93
N LEU A 243 12.70 -17.18 -4.55
CA LEU A 243 13.39 -16.07 -3.92
C LEU A 243 13.97 -16.46 -2.53
N PRO A 244 15.09 -15.84 -2.12
CA PRO A 244 15.65 -16.03 -0.79
C PRO A 244 14.71 -15.51 0.31
N TYR A 245 14.86 -16.04 1.53
CA TYR A 245 13.97 -15.75 2.67
C TYR A 245 13.75 -14.25 2.91
N PHE A 246 14.79 -13.43 2.81
CA PHE A 246 14.69 -11.99 3.09
C PHE A 246 13.77 -11.23 2.13
N LEU A 247 13.51 -11.76 0.92
CA LEU A 247 12.56 -11.22 -0.06
C LEU A 247 11.18 -11.86 0.05
N LYS A 248 11.02 -12.90 0.88
CA LYS A 248 9.76 -13.57 1.17
C LYS A 248 9.14 -13.15 2.48
N THR A 249 9.87 -12.39 3.29
CA THR A 249 9.34 -11.83 4.54
C THR A 249 8.96 -10.38 4.35
N SER A 250 7.66 -10.10 4.41
CA SER A 250 7.15 -8.73 4.45
C SER A 250 7.60 -8.04 5.75
N LEU A 251 8.12 -6.82 5.64
CA LEU A 251 8.55 -6.00 6.78
C LEU A 251 8.31 -4.51 6.50
N PHE A 252 8.53 -3.68 7.52
CA PHE A 252 8.51 -2.21 7.44
C PHE A 252 9.23 -1.64 6.20
N ALA A 253 10.32 -2.27 5.78
CA ALA A 253 11.16 -1.87 4.66
C ALA A 253 10.47 -1.88 3.28
N THR A 254 9.48 -2.75 3.11
CA THR A 254 8.84 -3.07 1.83
C THR A 254 7.38 -2.61 1.78
N GLN A 255 6.84 -2.12 2.91
CA GLN A 255 5.46 -1.67 3.03
C GLN A 255 5.11 -0.60 1.98
N THR A 256 6.00 0.37 1.76
CA THR A 256 5.87 1.37 0.70
C THR A 256 5.54 0.78 -0.66
N THR A 257 6.27 -0.28 -1.03
CA THR A 257 6.11 -0.94 -2.33
C THR A 257 4.83 -1.76 -2.36
N MET A 258 4.52 -2.49 -1.27
CA MET A 258 3.30 -3.30 -1.17
C MET A 258 2.04 -2.44 -1.30
N GLU A 259 1.99 -1.30 -0.60
CA GLU A 259 0.88 -0.35 -0.70
C GLU A 259 0.81 0.29 -2.09
N SER A 260 1.95 0.62 -2.70
CA SER A 260 2.00 1.11 -4.09
C SER A 260 1.42 0.09 -5.09
N ILE A 261 1.71 -1.19 -4.89
CA ILE A 261 1.16 -2.31 -5.67
C ILE A 261 -0.35 -2.44 -5.45
N ALA A 262 -0.81 -2.42 -4.19
CA ALA A 262 -2.22 -2.51 -3.86
C ALA A 262 -3.04 -1.37 -4.46
N GLN A 263 -2.56 -0.14 -4.35
CA GLN A 263 -3.19 1.02 -4.98
C GLN A 263 -3.21 0.98 -6.52
N PHE A 264 -2.20 0.35 -7.13
CA PHE A 264 -2.21 0.13 -8.57
C PHE A 264 -3.35 -0.83 -8.96
N TYR A 265 -3.48 -1.96 -8.28
CA TYR A 265 -4.50 -2.94 -8.59
C TYR A 265 -5.92 -2.55 -8.15
N GLU A 266 -6.05 -1.71 -7.11
CA GLU A 266 -7.30 -1.08 -6.71
C GLU A 266 -7.97 -0.33 -7.86
N ARG A 267 -7.20 0.39 -8.68
CA ARG A 267 -7.71 1.05 -9.89
C ARG A 267 -7.77 0.11 -11.08
N ARG A 268 -6.73 -0.71 -11.28
CA ARG A 268 -6.62 -1.53 -12.49
C ARG A 268 -7.77 -2.54 -12.62
N ILE A 269 -8.27 -3.08 -11.51
CA ILE A 269 -9.39 -4.03 -11.54
C ILE A 269 -10.67 -3.43 -12.15
N PHE A 270 -10.94 -2.14 -11.93
CA PHE A 270 -12.09 -1.47 -12.55
C PHE A 270 -11.91 -1.30 -14.05
N GLU A 271 -10.70 -0.95 -14.51
CA GLU A 271 -10.40 -0.88 -15.94
C GLU A 271 -10.55 -2.27 -16.60
N ASP A 272 -10.10 -3.33 -15.94
CA ASP A 272 -10.25 -4.70 -16.44
C ASP A 272 -11.72 -5.13 -16.57
N ILE A 273 -12.56 -4.77 -15.58
CA ILE A 273 -14.00 -5.08 -15.62
C ILE A 273 -14.70 -4.23 -16.69
N LYS A 274 -14.31 -2.96 -16.86
CA LYS A 274 -14.87 -2.05 -17.86
C LYS A 274 -14.67 -2.56 -19.28
N GLU A 275 -13.50 -3.11 -19.56
CA GLU A 275 -13.16 -3.69 -20.87
C GLU A 275 -13.88 -5.02 -21.15
N ARG A 276 -14.64 -5.57 -20.18
CA ARG A 276 -15.21 -6.94 -20.23
C ARG A 276 -16.69 -6.99 -19.81
N PRO A 277 -17.64 -6.66 -20.71
CA PRO A 277 -19.07 -6.72 -20.44
C PRO A 277 -19.56 -8.10 -19.97
N GLU A 278 -18.93 -9.18 -20.42
CA GLU A 278 -19.24 -10.55 -19.99
C GLU A 278 -18.94 -10.77 -18.50
N VAL A 279 -17.90 -10.13 -17.96
CA VAL A 279 -17.58 -10.18 -16.52
C VAL A 279 -18.60 -9.36 -15.74
N GLN A 280 -18.98 -8.17 -16.22
CA GLN A 280 -20.01 -7.35 -15.59
C GLN A 280 -21.34 -8.11 -15.47
N LYS A 281 -21.75 -8.81 -16.54
CA LYS A 281 -22.94 -9.67 -16.54
C LYS A 281 -22.80 -10.85 -15.58
N ALA A 282 -21.64 -11.50 -15.53
CA ALA A 282 -21.38 -12.61 -14.61
C ALA A 282 -21.40 -12.17 -13.14
N LEU A 283 -20.96 -10.95 -12.85
CA LEU A 283 -21.05 -10.30 -11.54
C LEU A 283 -22.47 -9.78 -11.25
N GLY A 284 -23.32 -9.65 -12.26
CA GLY A 284 -24.70 -9.13 -12.13
C GLY A 284 -24.75 -7.63 -11.89
N ILE A 285 -23.77 -6.89 -12.40
CA ILE A 285 -23.64 -5.44 -12.23
C ILE A 285 -23.66 -4.67 -13.56
N ASP A 286 -23.85 -5.35 -14.69
CA ASP A 286 -23.89 -4.77 -16.03
C ASP A 286 -24.84 -3.57 -16.16
N HIS A 287 -26.02 -3.66 -15.53
CA HIS A 287 -27.03 -2.60 -15.53
C HIS A 287 -26.63 -1.34 -14.75
N LYS A 288 -25.61 -1.41 -13.88
CA LYS A 288 -25.19 -0.31 -12.99
C LYS A 288 -23.67 -0.07 -12.97
N PHE A 289 -22.91 -0.76 -13.83
CA PHE A 289 -21.45 -0.70 -13.77
C PHE A 289 -20.91 0.69 -14.14
N ASN A 290 -21.57 1.40 -15.06
CA ASN A 290 -21.17 2.76 -15.41
C ASN A 290 -21.28 3.70 -14.20
N GLU A 291 -22.37 3.62 -13.43
CA GLU A 291 -22.54 4.39 -12.19
C GLU A 291 -21.47 4.03 -11.16
N ILE A 292 -21.22 2.73 -10.94
CA ILE A 292 -20.15 2.24 -10.06
C ILE A 292 -18.77 2.79 -10.47
N TYR A 293 -18.50 2.82 -11.77
CA TYR A 293 -17.23 3.25 -12.33
C TYR A 293 -17.03 4.77 -12.22
N GLU A 294 -18.07 5.55 -12.50
CA GLU A 294 -18.05 7.01 -12.30
C GLU A 294 -17.90 7.38 -10.83
N GLU A 295 -18.63 6.72 -9.92
CA GLU A 295 -18.50 6.90 -8.47
C GLU A 295 -17.07 6.54 -8.02
N MET A 296 -16.50 5.46 -8.54
CA MET A 296 -15.12 5.06 -8.26
C MET A 296 -14.13 6.15 -8.69
N GLN A 297 -14.26 6.71 -9.90
CA GLN A 297 -13.36 7.76 -10.38
C GLN A 297 -13.43 9.02 -9.50
N ALA A 298 -14.63 9.44 -9.11
CA ALA A 298 -14.82 10.61 -8.24
C ALA A 298 -14.21 10.37 -6.85
N ARG A 299 -14.43 9.17 -6.27
CA ARG A 299 -13.88 8.81 -4.96
C ARG A 299 -12.38 8.59 -4.97
N ASP A 300 -11.80 8.01 -6.03
CA ASP A 300 -10.35 7.84 -6.18
C ASP A 300 -9.67 9.21 -6.24
N LEU A 301 -10.21 10.16 -7.01
CA LEU A 301 -9.70 11.54 -7.04
C LEU A 301 -9.76 12.21 -5.66
N LEU A 302 -10.88 12.10 -4.95
CA LEU A 302 -11.03 12.66 -3.60
C LEU A 302 -10.06 12.01 -2.60
N THR A 303 -9.91 10.68 -2.65
CA THR A 303 -9.04 9.91 -1.76
C THR A 303 -7.58 10.25 -2.03
N GLU A 304 -7.17 10.31 -3.29
CA GLU A 304 -5.84 10.73 -3.71
C GLU A 304 -5.53 12.15 -3.25
N TYR A 305 -6.51 13.06 -3.34
CA TYR A 305 -6.35 14.43 -2.88
C TYR A 305 -6.13 14.51 -1.36
N LYS A 306 -6.98 13.84 -0.57
CA LYS A 306 -6.84 13.81 0.90
C LYS A 306 -5.49 13.24 1.30
N ARG A 307 -5.10 12.12 0.69
CA ARG A 307 -3.81 11.47 0.92
C ARG A 307 -2.62 12.37 0.60
N ARG A 308 -2.62 13.05 -0.55
CA ARG A 308 -1.57 14.01 -0.91
C ARG A 308 -1.57 15.25 -0.03
N LEU A 309 -2.74 15.69 0.44
CA LEU A 309 -2.86 16.80 1.38
C LEU A 309 -2.24 16.42 2.74
N ASP A 310 -2.52 15.22 3.25
CA ASP A 310 -1.90 14.70 4.47
C ASP A 310 -0.37 14.60 4.32
N GLN A 311 0.11 14.07 3.20
CA GLN A 311 1.54 14.00 2.89
C GLN A 311 2.18 15.39 2.82
N TYR A 312 1.54 16.35 2.13
CA TYR A 312 2.05 17.72 2.06
C TYR A 312 2.06 18.39 3.44
N ALA A 313 1.03 18.17 4.24
CA ALA A 313 0.99 18.66 5.60
C ALA A 313 2.16 18.08 6.43
N ILE A 314 2.46 16.78 6.30
CA ILE A 314 3.64 16.17 6.93
C ILE A 314 4.93 16.85 6.45
N THR A 315 5.09 17.13 5.15
CA THR A 315 6.28 17.83 4.66
C THR A 315 6.42 19.23 5.26
N VAL A 316 5.31 19.98 5.38
CA VAL A 316 5.31 21.33 5.98
C VAL A 316 5.59 21.26 7.49
N LEU A 317 5.11 20.22 8.16
CA LEU A 317 5.35 19.99 9.58
C LEU A 317 6.81 19.60 9.84
N ALA A 318 7.39 18.74 9.00
CA ALA A 318 8.75 18.24 9.17
C ALA A 318 9.83 19.24 8.70
N ASP A 319 9.45 20.27 7.94
CA ASP A 319 10.36 21.30 7.44
C ASP A 319 10.93 22.15 8.59
N LYS A 320 12.23 21.94 8.85
CA LYS A 320 13.03 22.69 9.83
C LYS A 320 13.44 24.07 9.33
N GLU A 321 13.48 24.29 8.01
CA GLU A 321 13.85 25.58 7.41
C GLU A 321 12.78 26.65 7.70
N LEU A 322 11.55 26.26 8.00
CA LEU A 322 10.48 27.16 8.44
C LEU A 322 10.73 27.78 9.83
N GLY A 323 11.62 27.20 10.64
CA GLY A 323 11.96 27.67 11.98
C GLY A 323 11.49 26.74 13.10
N LYS A 324 11.53 27.23 14.36
CA LYS A 324 11.19 26.42 15.54
C LYS A 324 9.70 26.12 15.60
N HIS A 325 9.36 24.87 15.92
CA HIS A 325 7.99 24.37 15.92
C HIS A 325 7.06 25.02 16.96
N ASP A 326 7.63 25.59 18.02
CA ASP A 326 6.93 26.28 19.11
C ASP A 326 6.80 27.80 18.91
N ASP A 327 7.43 28.36 17.87
CA ASP A 327 7.29 29.78 17.52
C ASP A 327 5.93 30.04 16.86
N LEU A 328 5.15 30.96 17.45
CA LEU A 328 3.84 31.38 16.94
C LEU A 328 3.86 31.84 15.48
N LYS A 329 4.94 32.50 15.03
CA LYS A 329 5.08 32.93 13.63
C LYS A 329 5.25 31.72 12.69
N VAL A 330 6.00 30.72 13.12
CA VAL A 330 6.21 29.47 12.38
C VAL A 330 4.93 28.65 12.32
N ILE A 331 4.21 28.53 13.45
CA ILE A 331 2.89 27.89 13.52
C ILE A 331 1.92 28.54 12.53
N GLN A 332 1.84 29.88 12.54
CA GLN A 332 0.99 30.63 11.62
C GLN A 332 1.39 30.40 10.16
N LYS A 333 2.71 30.38 9.87
CA LYS A 333 3.21 30.12 8.52
C LYS A 333 2.86 28.71 8.01
N ARG A 334 2.96 27.70 8.88
CA ARG A 334 2.57 26.31 8.56
C ARG A 334 1.08 26.21 8.26
N ILE A 335 0.24 26.86 9.07
CA ILE A 335 -1.22 26.93 8.86
C ILE A 335 -1.51 27.56 7.49
N GLU A 336 -0.86 28.67 7.15
CA GLU A 336 -1.05 29.34 5.85
C GLU A 336 -0.69 28.42 4.67
N LEU A 337 0.49 27.79 4.71
CA LEU A 337 0.97 26.91 3.64
C LEU A 337 0.02 25.74 3.36
N ILE A 338 -0.52 25.13 4.41
CA ILE A 338 -1.48 24.01 4.29
C ILE A 338 -2.85 24.53 3.85
N SER A 339 -3.29 25.68 4.37
CA SER A 339 -4.61 26.26 4.05
C SER A 339 -4.75 26.64 2.57
N GLU A 340 -3.67 27.02 1.90
CA GLU A 340 -3.70 27.31 0.45
C GLU A 340 -4.29 26.17 -0.37
N VAL A 341 -3.98 24.93 0.00
CA VAL A 341 -4.33 23.72 -0.74
C VAL A 341 -5.39 22.87 -0.02
N ALA A 342 -5.73 23.17 1.22
CA ALA A 342 -6.79 22.46 1.93
C ALA A 342 -8.16 22.68 1.28
N LEU A 343 -8.97 21.62 1.24
CA LEU A 343 -10.39 21.69 0.86
C LEU A 343 -11.23 22.28 2.00
N ASN A 344 -10.91 21.91 3.25
CA ASN A 344 -11.61 22.36 4.45
C ASN A 344 -10.83 23.47 5.16
N PRO A 345 -11.43 24.65 5.41
CA PRO A 345 -10.79 25.77 6.11
C PRO A 345 -10.20 25.46 7.50
N ILE A 346 -10.70 24.45 8.21
CA ILE A 346 -10.20 24.09 9.55
C ILE A 346 -9.09 23.04 9.54
N TYR A 347 -8.89 22.33 8.42
CA TYR A 347 -7.96 21.19 8.34
C TYR A 347 -6.54 21.58 8.76
N ALA A 348 -6.02 22.70 8.23
CA ALA A 348 -4.67 23.17 8.51
C ALA A 348 -4.44 23.42 10.00
N LYS A 349 -5.42 24.02 10.69
CA LYS A 349 -5.35 24.26 12.14
C LYS A 349 -5.35 22.95 12.91
N LEU A 350 -6.27 22.04 12.58
CA LEU A 350 -6.38 20.74 13.25
C LEU A 350 -5.08 19.94 13.15
N ILE A 351 -4.49 19.88 11.95
CA ILE A 351 -3.24 19.14 11.73
C ILE A 351 -2.06 19.79 12.45
N VAL A 352 -1.88 21.12 12.34
CA VAL A 352 -0.75 21.80 12.98
C VAL A 352 -0.81 21.69 14.51
N PHE A 353 -1.97 21.96 15.12
CA PHE A 353 -2.10 21.87 16.57
C PHE A 353 -2.11 20.42 17.08
N GLY A 354 -2.74 19.51 16.33
CA GLY A 354 -2.80 18.08 16.67
C GLY A 354 -1.42 17.41 16.72
N ASN A 355 -0.47 17.89 15.92
CA ASN A 355 0.89 17.33 15.85
C ASN A 355 1.93 18.13 16.66
N SER A 356 1.50 19.07 17.51
CA SER A 356 2.42 19.91 18.30
C SER A 356 3.35 19.13 19.25
N ARG A 357 2.95 17.91 19.65
CA ARG A 357 3.73 17.03 20.55
C ARG A 357 4.65 16.06 19.81
N ASN A 358 4.61 16.03 18.49
CA ASN A 358 5.33 15.06 17.68
C ASN A 358 6.77 15.51 17.39
N TYR A 359 7.19 16.65 17.96
CA TYR A 359 8.55 17.16 17.86
C TYR A 359 9.38 16.79 19.09
N ASP A 360 10.69 16.64 18.92
CA ASP A 360 11.66 16.71 20.02
C ASP A 360 12.22 18.14 20.20
N PRO A 361 13.04 18.38 21.24
CA PRO A 361 13.68 19.69 21.43
C PRO A 361 14.60 20.14 20.28
N GLU A 362 15.06 19.22 19.43
CA GLU A 362 15.89 19.49 18.23
C GLU A 362 15.03 19.70 16.96
N GLY A 363 13.71 19.64 17.10
CA GLY A 363 12.75 19.77 16.01
C GLY A 363 12.66 18.55 15.09
N ASN A 364 13.18 17.39 15.49
CA ASN A 364 12.94 16.14 14.78
C ASN A 364 11.48 15.72 14.94
N PHE A 365 10.89 15.23 13.85
CA PHE A 365 9.48 14.84 13.80
C PHE A 365 9.32 13.34 14.10
N GLU A 366 8.17 12.96 14.62
CA GLU A 366 7.87 11.59 14.97
C GLU A 366 7.89 10.68 13.74
N VAL A 367 8.66 9.58 13.84
CA VAL A 367 8.86 8.58 12.79
C VAL A 367 7.53 8.00 12.35
N GLY A 368 6.62 7.73 13.29
CA GLY A 368 5.29 7.18 13.01
C GLY A 368 4.48 8.08 12.08
N THR A 369 4.47 9.39 12.31
CA THR A 369 3.77 10.34 11.44
C THR A 369 4.50 10.52 10.11
N ALA A 370 5.83 10.65 10.13
CA ALA A 370 6.63 10.82 8.92
C ALA A 370 6.56 9.59 7.99
N LYS A 371 6.36 8.39 8.55
CA LYS A 371 6.19 7.14 7.82
C LYS A 371 4.96 7.17 6.89
N GLU A 372 3.94 7.97 7.14
CA GLU A 372 2.79 8.08 6.21
C GLU A 372 3.20 8.60 4.82
N LEU A 373 4.40 9.19 4.68
CA LEU A 373 4.97 9.49 3.37
C LEU A 373 5.33 8.26 2.54
N VAL A 374 5.30 7.03 3.08
CA VAL A 374 5.43 5.82 2.25
C VAL A 374 4.42 5.84 1.10
N TYR A 375 3.21 6.33 1.34
CA TYR A 375 2.18 6.46 0.33
C TYR A 375 2.54 7.48 -0.78
N SER A 376 3.51 8.36 -0.60
CA SER A 376 3.96 9.29 -1.64
C SER A 376 4.85 8.62 -2.68
N SER A 377 5.47 7.48 -2.34
CA SER A 377 6.38 6.77 -3.23
C SER A 377 5.64 6.19 -4.43
N GLN A 378 6.14 6.49 -5.63
CA GLN A 378 5.55 6.02 -6.88
C GLN A 378 6.35 4.85 -7.48
N ALA A 379 6.68 3.85 -6.64
CA ALA A 379 7.51 2.71 -7.03
C ALA A 379 6.96 1.96 -8.26
N VAL A 380 5.66 1.62 -8.27
CA VAL A 380 5.02 0.93 -9.41
C VAL A 380 5.08 1.78 -10.67
N LYS A 381 4.78 3.08 -10.59
CA LYS A 381 4.85 3.98 -11.76
C LYS A 381 6.26 4.03 -12.34
N ARG A 382 7.30 4.08 -11.50
CA ARG A 382 8.70 4.03 -11.95
C ARG A 382 9.06 2.68 -12.57
N ALA A 383 8.62 1.57 -11.97
CA ALA A 383 8.81 0.24 -12.52
C ALA A 383 8.16 0.09 -13.91
N LEU A 384 6.92 0.57 -14.08
CA LEU A 384 6.22 0.60 -15.37
C LEU A 384 7.00 1.40 -16.42
N LYS A 385 7.55 2.57 -16.06
CA LYS A 385 8.40 3.36 -16.98
C LYS A 385 9.64 2.59 -17.44
N GLU A 386 10.24 1.75 -16.60
CA GLU A 386 11.39 0.92 -17.02
C GLU A 386 10.99 -0.14 -18.05
N PHE A 387 9.80 -0.72 -17.94
CA PHE A 387 9.23 -1.59 -18.98
C PHE A 387 8.93 -0.82 -20.27
N GLU A 388 8.32 0.36 -20.17
CA GLU A 388 8.00 1.21 -21.32
C GLU A 388 9.25 1.65 -22.09
N LYS A 389 10.35 1.98 -21.42
CA LYS A 389 11.65 2.28 -22.04
C LYS A 389 12.16 1.14 -22.93
N GLN A 390 11.75 -0.09 -22.67
CA GLN A 390 12.08 -1.26 -23.46
C GLN A 390 11.03 -1.62 -24.52
N GLY A 391 9.95 -0.85 -24.63
CA GLY A 391 8.83 -1.09 -25.54
C GLY A 391 7.79 -2.09 -25.00
N ILE A 392 7.83 -2.40 -23.70
CA ILE A 392 6.95 -3.38 -23.07
C ILE A 392 5.80 -2.63 -22.40
N LYS A 393 4.65 -2.58 -23.07
CA LYS A 393 3.43 -1.93 -22.56
C LYS A 393 2.60 -2.86 -21.67
N TYR A 394 1.81 -2.30 -20.76
CA TYR A 394 0.90 -3.04 -19.87
C TYR A 394 -0.36 -3.50 -20.61
N GLU A 395 -0.21 -4.41 -21.57
CA GLU A 395 -1.30 -4.94 -22.39
C GLU A 395 -0.94 -6.32 -22.97
N GLY A 396 -1.96 -7.09 -23.35
CA GLY A 396 -1.79 -8.39 -24.01
C GLY A 396 -0.82 -9.34 -23.28
N LYS A 397 0.10 -9.96 -24.02
CA LYS A 397 1.08 -10.91 -23.47
C LYS A 397 2.08 -10.27 -22.51
N ASN A 398 2.35 -8.97 -22.66
CA ASN A 398 3.33 -8.25 -21.85
C ASN A 398 2.83 -7.99 -20.43
N ARG A 399 1.51 -7.87 -20.26
CA ARG A 399 0.87 -7.75 -18.93
C ARG A 399 1.34 -8.84 -17.98
N SER A 400 1.38 -10.09 -18.43
CA SER A 400 1.80 -11.20 -17.57
C SER A 400 3.22 -11.06 -17.04
N VAL A 401 4.14 -10.49 -17.83
CA VAL A 401 5.53 -10.28 -17.37
C VAL A 401 5.58 -9.16 -16.35
N ILE A 402 4.84 -8.09 -16.59
CA ILE A 402 4.78 -6.95 -15.69
C ILE A 402 4.11 -7.34 -14.37
N ASP A 403 2.96 -8.00 -14.39
CA ASP A 403 2.26 -8.42 -13.18
C ASP A 403 3.14 -9.34 -12.31
N MET A 404 3.82 -10.33 -12.91
CA MET A 404 4.76 -11.17 -12.17
C MET A 404 5.97 -10.37 -11.62
N ALA A 405 6.41 -9.34 -12.35
CA ALA A 405 7.48 -8.44 -11.91
C ALA A 405 7.03 -7.41 -10.84
N LEU A 406 5.73 -7.20 -10.66
CA LEU A 406 5.20 -6.38 -9.57
C LEU A 406 4.88 -7.25 -8.35
N LEU A 407 4.30 -8.43 -8.56
CA LEU A 407 3.74 -9.28 -7.50
C LEU A 407 4.69 -10.32 -6.91
N GLU A 408 5.87 -10.57 -7.46
CA GLU A 408 6.79 -11.55 -6.88
C GLU A 408 7.92 -10.88 -6.08
N GLY A 409 8.02 -11.19 -4.79
CA GLY A 409 9.02 -10.68 -3.86
C GLY A 409 8.59 -9.38 -3.17
N PHE A 410 9.08 -9.21 -1.95
CA PHE A 410 8.97 -7.97 -1.18
C PHE A 410 10.21 -7.11 -1.41
N TRP A 411 10.09 -6.19 -2.35
CA TRP A 411 11.16 -5.27 -2.73
C TRP A 411 10.96 -3.91 -2.08
N THR A 412 12.05 -3.25 -1.70
CA THR A 412 12.05 -1.81 -1.45
C THR A 412 11.72 -1.04 -2.74
N PRO A 413 11.33 0.24 -2.65
CA PRO A 413 10.96 1.02 -3.84
C PRO A 413 12.05 1.02 -4.92
N GLU A 414 13.31 1.23 -4.54
CA GLU A 414 14.46 1.14 -5.43
C GLU A 414 14.64 -0.28 -5.99
N GLY A 415 14.54 -1.30 -5.14
CA GLY A 415 14.64 -2.70 -5.54
C GLY A 415 13.60 -3.12 -6.57
N LEU A 416 12.35 -2.64 -6.45
CA LEU A 416 11.31 -2.92 -7.43
C LEU A 416 11.63 -2.32 -8.79
N VAL A 417 12.13 -1.08 -8.83
CA VAL A 417 12.49 -0.38 -10.06
C VAL A 417 13.68 -1.06 -10.74
N GLU A 418 14.71 -1.43 -9.98
CA GLU A 418 15.87 -2.17 -10.49
C GLU A 418 15.47 -3.54 -11.02
N ARG A 419 14.60 -4.27 -10.29
CA ARG A 419 14.04 -5.54 -10.75
C ARG A 419 13.28 -5.37 -12.05
N ALA A 420 12.43 -4.36 -12.16
CA ALA A 420 11.68 -4.07 -13.39
C ALA A 420 12.62 -3.80 -14.57
N LYS A 421 13.65 -2.97 -14.36
CA LYS A 421 14.69 -2.67 -15.37
C LYS A 421 15.40 -3.93 -15.87
N VAL A 422 15.86 -4.80 -14.96
CA VAL A 422 16.56 -6.04 -15.33
C VAL A 422 15.61 -7.03 -16.01
N THR A 423 14.39 -7.17 -15.50
CA THR A 423 13.36 -8.05 -16.07
C THR A 423 12.97 -7.60 -17.48
N ALA A 424 12.77 -6.30 -17.69
CA ALA A 424 12.46 -5.72 -18.99
C ALA A 424 13.57 -5.98 -20.02
N LYS A 425 14.84 -5.76 -19.65
CA LYS A 425 16.00 -6.06 -20.49
C LYS A 425 16.05 -7.55 -20.87
N LYS A 426 15.89 -8.45 -19.89
CA LYS A 426 15.92 -9.89 -20.11
C LYS A 426 14.80 -10.35 -21.05
N TYR A 427 13.58 -9.88 -20.83
CA TYR A 427 12.42 -10.26 -21.65
C TYR A 427 12.55 -9.77 -23.09
N LYS A 428 13.04 -8.54 -23.30
CA LYS A 428 13.30 -8.02 -24.65
C LYS A 428 14.28 -8.89 -25.44
N ASN A 429 15.35 -9.35 -24.78
CA ASN A 429 16.35 -10.22 -25.40
C ASN A 429 15.84 -11.65 -25.70
N GLN A 430 14.65 -12.03 -25.23
CA GLN A 430 14.02 -13.32 -25.52
C GLN A 430 13.02 -13.25 -26.68
N ILE A 431 12.59 -12.04 -27.07
CA ILE A 431 11.61 -11.82 -28.14
C ILE A 431 12.28 -11.47 -29.47
N ILE A 432 13.49 -10.89 -29.41
CA ILE A 432 14.40 -10.68 -30.56
C ILE A 432 15.18 -11.97 -30.78
#